data_AF-M7TQ34-F1
#
_entry.id   AF-M7TQ34-F1
#
_cell.length_a   1.000
_cell.length_b   1.000
_cell.length_c   1.000
_cell.angle_alpha   90.00
_cell.angle_beta   90.00
_cell.angle_gamma   90.00
#
_symmetry.space_group_name_H-M   'P 1'
#
loop_
_entity.id
_entity.type
_entity.pdbx_description
1 polymer ?
#
loop_
_entity_poly.entity_id
_entity_poly.type
_entity_poly.pdbx_seq_one_letter_code
_entity_poly.pdbx_strand_id
1 'polypeptide(L)' 'MQNFRCHVTGSTSTKKVAAAKPPVYCADDQSKCQAGAKQMIAWNQVDGNNFDTPNVSPGYNMKLGWAPGAQNDIFE' A
#
# COMPACT_ATOMS: atom_id res chain seq x y z
N MET A 1 11.63 2.39 9.26
CA MET A 1 11.78 1.73 7.94
C MET A 1 13.14 1.06 7.88
N GLN A 2 13.23 -0.16 7.36
CA GLN A 2 14.51 -0.86 7.18
C GLN A 2 14.51 -1.51 5.79
N ASN A 3 15.58 -1.27 5.03
CA ASN A 3 15.68 -1.72 3.64
C ASN A 3 16.63 -2.90 3.55
N PHE A 4 16.27 -3.87 2.71
CA PHE A 4 17.05 -5.09 2.50
C PHE A 4 17.10 -5.45 1.01
N ARG A 5 18.15 -6.18 0.62
CA ARG A 5 18.23 -6.74 -0.74
C ARG A 5 17.28 -7.93 -0.84
N CYS A 6 16.32 -7.86 -1.75
CA CYS A 6 15.37 -8.94 -2.02
C CYS A 6 15.43 -9.43 -3.48
N HIS A 7 14.95 -10.64 -3.72
CA HIS A 7 14.84 -11.25 -5.06
C HIS A 7 13.62 -12.18 -5.10
N VAL A 8 12.88 -12.17 -6.20
CA VAL A 8 11.71 -13.04 -6.43
C VAL A 8 12.16 -14.28 -7.20
N THR A 9 12.01 -15.46 -6.59
CA THR A 9 12.29 -16.76 -7.22
C THR A 9 11.01 -17.41 -7.75
N GLY A 10 11.12 -18.30 -8.74
CA GLY A 10 9.97 -19.07 -9.24
C GLY A 10 8.95 -18.23 -10.02
N SER A 11 9.36 -17.09 -10.59
CA SER A 11 8.46 -16.29 -11.42
C SER A 11 8.07 -17.03 -12.69
N THR A 12 6.76 -17.09 -12.96
CA THR A 12 6.17 -17.61 -14.20
C THR A 12 5.55 -16.51 -15.06
N SER A 13 5.74 -15.25 -14.67
CA SER A 13 5.13 -14.08 -15.31
C SER A 13 6.17 -13.00 -15.61
N THR A 14 5.89 -12.19 -16.63
CA THR A 14 6.65 -11.00 -17.01
C THR A 14 5.88 -9.70 -16.78
N LYS A 15 4.67 -9.78 -16.19
CA LYS A 15 3.87 -8.61 -15.86
C LYS A 15 4.62 -7.67 -14.93
N LYS A 16 4.51 -6.37 -15.20
CA LYS A 16 5.10 -5.33 -14.36
C LYS A 16 4.13 -4.95 -13.24
N VAL A 17 4.69 -4.52 -12.12
CA VAL A 17 3.92 -3.89 -11.04
C VAL A 17 3.53 -2.49 -11.52
N ALA A 18 2.25 -2.14 -11.37
CA ALA A 18 1.73 -0.84 -11.73
C ALA A 18 2.30 0.27 -10.84
N ALA A 19 2.27 1.51 -11.33
CA ALA A 19 2.71 2.67 -10.54
C ALA A 19 1.88 2.80 -9.25
N ALA A 20 2.55 2.70 -8.10
CA ALA A 20 1.90 2.71 -6.80
C ALA A 20 1.40 4.10 -6.41
N LYS A 21 0.20 4.16 -5.82
CA LYS A 21 -0.44 5.39 -5.31
C LYS A 21 -0.48 5.41 -3.78
N PRO A 22 -0.52 6.60 -3.16
CA PRO A 22 -0.67 6.70 -1.70
C PRO A 22 -1.95 5.98 -1.21
N PRO A 23 -1.93 5.35 -0.03
CA PRO A 23 -3.13 4.74 0.54
C PRO A 23 -4.12 5.80 1.02
N VAL A 24 -5.41 5.45 1.03
CA VAL A 24 -6.50 6.32 1.47
C VAL A 24 -7.22 5.66 2.64
N TYR A 25 -7.61 6.44 3.64
CA TYR A 25 -8.44 5.95 4.73
C TYR A 25 -9.86 5.66 4.22
N CYS A 26 -10.30 4.41 4.36
CA CYS A 26 -11.53 3.88 3.80
C CYS A 26 -12.24 2.93 4.79
N ALA A 27 -12.08 3.15 6.10
CA ALA A 27 -12.66 2.29 7.12
C ALA A 27 -14.18 2.17 7.03
N ASP A 28 -14.85 3.28 6.73
CA ASP A 28 -16.32 3.36 6.68
C ASP A 28 -16.89 2.86 5.34
N ASP A 29 -16.07 2.83 4.28
CA ASP A 29 -16.49 2.44 2.94
C ASP A 29 -15.32 1.84 2.16
N GLN A 30 -15.27 0.52 2.11
CA GLN A 30 -14.22 -0.23 1.44
C GLN A 30 -14.18 0.01 -0.08
N SER A 31 -15.28 0.43 -0.69
CA SER A 31 -15.30 0.75 -2.13
C SER A 31 -14.47 1.99 -2.46
N LYS A 32 -14.18 2.83 -1.46
CA LYS A 32 -13.33 4.02 -1.58
C LYS A 32 -11.84 3.75 -1.34
N CYS A 33 -11.46 2.51 -1.01
CA CYS A 33 -10.05 2.18 -0.80
C CYS A 33 -9.25 2.34 -2.09
N GLN A 34 -7.96 2.69 -1.95
CA GLN A 34 -7.02 2.70 -3.07
C GLN A 34 -6.85 1.28 -3.62
N ALA A 35 -7.43 1.02 -4.78
CA ALA A 35 -7.26 -0.23 -5.52
C ALA A 35 -5.86 -0.31 -6.15
N GLY A 36 -5.39 -1.54 -6.38
CA GLY A 36 -4.12 -1.82 -7.01
C GLY A 36 -2.90 -1.52 -6.15
N ALA A 37 -1.78 -1.24 -6.82
CA ALA A 37 -0.50 -0.98 -6.20
C ALA A 37 -0.57 0.23 -5.25
N LYS A 38 -0.21 0.01 -3.99
CA LYS A 38 -0.18 1.02 -2.93
C LYS A 38 1.25 1.30 -2.48
N GLN A 39 1.54 2.56 -2.20
CA GLN A 39 2.82 2.98 -1.62
C GLN A 39 2.93 2.52 -0.17
N MET A 40 4.17 2.38 0.31
CA MET A 40 4.43 2.25 1.74
C MET A 40 3.88 3.46 2.49
N ILE A 41 3.33 3.26 3.68
CA ILE A 41 2.83 4.35 4.53
C ILE A 41 4.04 5.11 5.11
N ALA A 42 4.17 6.39 4.76
CA ALA A 42 5.03 7.37 5.40
C ALA A 42 4.16 8.37 6.18
N TRP A 43 4.29 8.34 7.51
CA TRP A 43 3.44 9.12 8.41
C TRP A 43 4.21 9.56 9.66
N ASN A 44 3.79 10.69 10.25
CA ASN A 44 4.38 11.30 11.45
C ASN A 44 5.87 11.64 11.29
N GLN A 45 6.26 12.09 10.11
CA GLN A 45 7.59 12.62 9.78
C GLN A 45 7.53 14.15 9.63
N VAL A 46 8.68 14.84 9.68
CA VAL A 46 8.75 16.31 9.48
C VAL A 46 8.39 16.70 8.04
N ASP A 47 8.71 15.84 7.08
CA ASP A 47 8.46 15.98 5.65
C ASP A 47 8.22 14.60 5.00
N GLY A 48 7.76 14.59 3.74
CA GLY A 48 7.62 13.35 2.97
C GLY A 48 6.51 12.41 3.43
N ASN A 49 5.58 12.86 4.29
CA ASN A 49 4.37 12.10 4.59
C ASN A 49 3.54 11.91 3.32
N ASN A 50 3.03 10.70 3.09
CA ASN A 50 2.14 10.39 1.98
C ASN A 50 0.74 9.98 2.43
N PHE A 51 0.46 10.08 3.72
CA PHE A 51 -0.83 9.78 4.30
C PHE A 51 -1.28 10.94 5.18
N ASP A 52 -2.40 11.54 4.79
CA ASP A 52 -2.96 12.74 5.41
C ASP A 52 -4.43 12.48 5.73
N THR A 53 -4.70 11.82 6.86
CA THR A 53 -6.08 11.49 7.28
C THR A 53 -6.25 11.66 8.80
N PRO A 54 -7.49 11.71 9.32
CA PRO A 54 -7.83 12.44 10.54
C PRO A 54 -7.41 11.70 11.80
N ASN A 55 -6.62 12.32 12.71
CA ASN A 55 -6.36 11.89 14.10
C ASN A 55 -6.27 10.38 14.41
N VAL A 56 -5.90 9.55 13.42
CA VAL A 56 -5.78 8.10 13.53
C VAL A 56 -4.44 7.67 12.98
N SER A 57 -3.77 6.79 13.70
CA SER A 57 -2.54 6.18 13.22
C SER A 57 -2.86 5.24 12.05
N PRO A 58 -2.19 5.37 10.89
CA PRO A 58 -2.37 4.45 9.79
C PRO A 58 -1.81 3.07 10.13
N GLY A 59 -2.36 2.04 9.49
CA GLY A 59 -1.83 0.68 9.58
C GLY A 59 -2.00 -0.08 8.27
N TYR A 60 -1.16 -1.10 8.08
CA TYR A 60 -1.28 -2.06 6.98
C TYR A 60 -2.44 -3.03 7.26
N ASN A 61 -3.66 -2.53 7.11
CA ASN A 61 -4.89 -3.27 7.36
C ASN A 61 -6.03 -2.81 6.43
N MET A 62 -7.19 -3.45 6.57
CA MET A 62 -8.38 -3.19 5.77
C MET A 62 -8.89 -1.73 5.85
N LYS A 63 -8.59 -0.98 6.92
CA LYS A 63 -8.99 0.44 7.02
C LYS A 63 -8.31 1.32 5.97
N LEU A 64 -7.20 0.85 5.38
CA LEU A 64 -6.47 1.50 4.30
C LEU A 64 -6.41 0.61 3.03
N GLY A 65 -7.28 -0.41 2.93
CA GLY A 65 -7.36 -1.29 1.77
C GLY A 65 -6.23 -2.31 1.62
N TRP A 66 -5.52 -2.64 2.70
CA TRP A 66 -4.54 -3.72 2.71
C TRP A 66 -5.20 -5.03 3.13
N ALA A 67 -5.39 -5.93 2.17
CA ALA A 67 -5.92 -7.27 2.43
C ALA A 67 -4.90 -8.13 3.20
N PRO A 68 -5.34 -9.04 4.09
CA PRO A 68 -4.43 -10.03 4.67
C PRO A 68 -3.78 -10.89 3.58
N GLY A 69 -2.46 -11.02 3.64
CA GLY A 69 -1.69 -11.83 2.68
C GLY A 69 -1.22 -11.05 1.46
N ALA A 70 -1.12 -11.75 0.32
CA ALA A 70 -0.57 -11.20 -0.91
C ALA A 70 -1.53 -10.18 -1.56
N GLN A 71 -0.96 -9.06 -2.04
CA GLN A 71 -1.71 -8.06 -2.82
C GLN A 71 -1.63 -8.46 -4.29
N ASN A 72 -2.66 -9.15 -4.79
CA ASN A 72 -2.64 -9.75 -6.14
C ASN A 72 -3.08 -8.78 -7.24
N ASP A 73 -3.57 -7.59 -6.89
CA ASP A 73 -4.12 -6.58 -7.79
C ASP A 73 -3.11 -5.50 -8.21
N ILE A 74 -1.81 -5.70 -7.91
CA ILE A 74 -0.78 -4.67 -8.07
C ILE A 74 -0.15 -4.58 -9.46
N PHE A 75 -0.56 -5.43 -10.41
CA PHE A 75 0.08 -5.55 -11.72
C PHE A 75 -0.66 -4.74 -12.80
N GLU A 76 0.06 -4.39 -13.87
CA GLU A 76 -0.49 -3.79 -15.09
C GLU A 76 -1.38 -4.74 -15.92
#